data_AF-A0A429EWR1-F1
#
_entry.id   AF-A0A429EWR1-F1
#
_cell.length_a   1.000
_cell.length_b   1.000
_cell.length_c   1.000
_cell.angle_alpha   90.00
_cell.angle_beta   90.00
_cell.angle_gamma   90.00
#
_symmetry.space_group_name_H-M   'P 1'
#
loop_
_entity.id
_entity.type
_entity.pdbx_description
1 polymer ?
#
loop_
_entity_poly.entity_id
_entity_poly.type
_entity_poly.pdbx_seq_one_letter_code
_entity_poly.pdbx_strand_id
1 'polypeptide(L)'
;MQDWYTRAVRLRFQVFTGTPYAHVSPMEWWIDPDALRGIARSRGYVEIAPMFQGCLSFRFAPQHVPPIPVFDGPDRPDKDRERWLLNHLSGADRVWISLKHANLSARRVAEVAESEGLRVAADFTDPSDRVLLLSRDPSPPRLPLPAPTGLRFRYAWLNSIAPVSVLVLLGAAAAIAGMPSDHEAPIVSLLFMAAFAGAIPAAFTTSLFPRTTRVGWLAREFDGSPHVQFAMRSYQVPADLVVQIAAYHGYELYGRSATQAGGLSLNFYKRA
;
A
#
# COMPACT_ATOMS: atom_id res chain seq x y z
N MET A 1 16.97 1.60 18.21
CA MET A 1 15.70 1.58 18.98
C MET A 1 14.59 1.27 17.99
N GLN A 2 14.03 0.05 18.00
CA GLN A 2 13.03 -0.35 17.00
C GLN A 2 11.70 0.33 17.32
N ASP A 3 11.08 0.90 16.30
CA ASP A 3 9.90 1.75 16.40
C ASP A 3 8.67 0.95 16.90
N TRP A 4 7.92 1.53 17.86
CA TRP A 4 6.69 0.98 18.46
C TRP A 4 5.76 0.36 17.42
N TYR A 5 5.52 1.08 16.32
CA TYR A 5 4.63 0.62 15.26
C TYR A 5 5.14 -0.62 14.54
N THR A 6 6.45 -0.72 14.27
CA THR A 6 7.01 -1.90 13.60
C THR A 6 6.73 -3.14 14.45
N ARG A 7 6.82 -3.02 15.78
CA ARG A 7 6.50 -4.12 16.70
C ARG A 7 5.00 -4.43 16.72
N ALA A 8 4.15 -3.41 16.77
CA ALA A 8 2.70 -3.59 16.72
C ALA A 8 2.24 -4.30 15.42
N VAL A 9 2.83 -3.91 14.29
CA VAL A 9 2.58 -4.54 12.98
C VAL A 9 3.06 -5.99 12.97
N ARG A 10 4.28 -6.26 13.48
CA ARG A 10 4.78 -7.63 13.59
C ARG A 10 3.90 -8.50 14.50
N LEU A 11 3.44 -7.99 15.65
CA LEU A 11 2.45 -8.70 16.47
C LEU A 11 1.20 -9.07 15.67
N ARG A 12 0.65 -8.10 14.93
CA ARG A 12 -0.59 -8.26 14.19
C ARG A 12 -0.50 -9.31 13.07
N PHE A 13 0.63 -9.36 12.35
CA PHE A 13 0.75 -10.15 11.11
C PHE A 13 1.72 -11.34 11.21
N GLN A 14 2.50 -11.47 12.28
CA GLN A 14 3.38 -12.62 12.52
C GLN A 14 2.97 -13.45 13.74
N VAL A 15 2.34 -12.85 14.76
CA VAL A 15 1.94 -13.55 15.98
C VAL A 15 0.44 -13.87 15.99
N PHE A 16 -0.40 -12.85 15.77
CA PHE A 16 -1.87 -12.99 15.78
C PHE A 16 -2.41 -13.34 14.39
N THR A 17 -1.97 -14.49 13.87
CA THR A 17 -2.22 -14.96 12.49
C THR A 17 -3.42 -15.90 12.36
N GLY A 18 -4.16 -16.15 13.45
CA GLY A 18 -5.24 -17.13 13.50
C GLY A 18 -4.83 -18.48 14.10
N THR A 19 -3.60 -18.59 14.62
CA THR A 19 -3.18 -19.74 15.43
C THR A 19 -4.08 -19.88 16.66
N PRO A 20 -4.41 -21.11 17.10
CA PRO A 20 -5.35 -21.33 18.21
C PRO A 20 -4.96 -20.62 19.51
N TYR A 21 -3.66 -20.53 19.78
CA TYR A 21 -3.10 -19.86 20.95
C TYR A 21 -1.92 -18.96 20.57
N ALA A 22 -1.81 -17.84 21.25
CA ALA A 22 -0.69 -16.92 21.14
C ALA A 22 -0.25 -16.47 22.54
N HIS A 23 1.05 -16.55 22.81
CA HIS A 23 1.65 -16.14 24.08
C HIS A 23 2.69 -15.07 23.81
N VAL A 24 2.58 -13.94 24.50
CA VAL A 24 3.40 -12.77 24.21
C VAL A 24 3.75 -12.03 25.49
N SER A 25 5.04 -11.75 25.66
CA SER A 25 5.56 -10.96 26.78
C SER A 25 5.53 -9.47 26.43
N PRO A 26 4.80 -8.63 27.18
CA PRO A 26 4.83 -7.18 27.00
C PRO A 26 6.26 -6.60 27.08
N MET A 27 7.12 -7.19 27.92
CA MET A 27 8.51 -6.77 28.09
C MET A 27 9.41 -7.18 26.92
N GLU A 28 9.16 -8.31 26.26
CA GLU A 28 9.94 -8.70 25.06
C GLU A 28 9.60 -7.79 23.88
N TRP A 29 8.31 -7.46 23.76
CA TRP A 29 7.82 -6.63 22.68
C TRP A 29 7.97 -5.13 22.96
N TRP A 30 8.34 -4.72 24.18
CA TRP A 30 8.30 -3.32 24.66
C TRP A 30 7.00 -2.64 24.23
N ILE A 31 5.91 -3.35 24.50
CA ILE A 31 4.56 -2.96 24.14
C ILE A 31 3.73 -2.90 25.41
N ASP A 32 3.01 -1.78 25.59
CA ASP A 32 2.09 -1.64 26.71
C ASP A 32 1.04 -2.79 26.69
N PRO A 33 0.74 -3.43 27.84
CA PRO A 33 -0.23 -4.51 27.92
C PRO A 33 -1.60 -4.20 27.33
N ASP A 34 -2.12 -2.98 27.51
CA ASP A 34 -3.44 -2.60 26.99
C ASP A 34 -3.41 -2.42 25.48
N ALA A 35 -2.33 -1.85 24.95
CA ALA A 35 -2.12 -1.81 23.51
C ALA A 35 -1.99 -3.22 22.90
N LEU A 36 -1.33 -4.16 23.60
CA LEU A 36 -1.22 -5.56 23.19
C LEU A 36 -2.61 -6.23 23.15
N ARG A 37 -3.41 -6.07 24.20
CA ARG A 37 -4.80 -6.56 24.25
C ARG A 37 -5.63 -6.00 23.12
N GLY A 38 -5.48 -4.71 22.81
CA GLY A 38 -6.14 -4.06 21.68
C GLY A 38 -5.76 -4.70 20.34
N ILE A 39 -4.47 -4.96 20.11
CA ILE A 39 -3.98 -5.64 18.90
C ILE A 39 -4.53 -7.07 18.83
N ALA A 40 -4.46 -7.85 19.91
CA ALA A 40 -4.97 -9.21 19.96
C ALA A 40 -6.49 -9.25 19.65
N ARG A 41 -7.26 -8.39 20.31
CA ARG A 41 -8.71 -8.26 20.11
C ARG A 41 -9.05 -7.87 18.68
N SER A 42 -8.30 -6.94 18.07
CA SER A 42 -8.48 -6.55 16.67
C SER A 42 -8.28 -7.72 15.68
N ARG A 43 -7.65 -8.81 16.13
CA ARG A 43 -7.39 -10.03 15.36
C ARG A 43 -8.26 -11.20 15.81
N GLY A 44 -9.31 -10.96 16.59
CA GLY A 44 -10.26 -12.00 17.01
C GLY A 44 -9.76 -12.88 18.17
N TYR A 45 -8.75 -12.43 18.90
CA TYR A 45 -8.26 -13.13 20.08
C TYR A 45 -8.91 -12.62 21.36
N VAL A 46 -9.13 -13.55 22.29
CA VAL A 46 -9.59 -13.28 23.66
C VAL A 46 -8.47 -13.63 24.63
N GLU A 47 -8.23 -12.77 25.61
CA GLU A 47 -7.27 -13.04 26.68
C GLU A 47 -7.76 -14.22 27.53
N ILE A 48 -6.87 -15.14 27.83
CA ILE A 48 -7.09 -16.28 28.72
C ILE A 48 -6.12 -16.19 29.90
N ALA A 49 -6.32 -17.04 30.91
CA ALA A 49 -5.40 -17.13 32.03
C ALA A 49 -3.94 -17.30 31.52
N PRO A 50 -2.97 -16.54 32.04
CA PRO A 50 -1.58 -16.66 31.64
C PRO A 50 -1.06 -18.08 31.79
N MET A 51 -0.55 -18.67 30.70
CA MET A 51 0.10 -19.98 30.76
C MET A 51 1.57 -19.89 31.25
N PHE A 52 2.17 -18.70 31.17
CA PHE A 52 3.56 -18.45 31.54
C PHE A 52 3.68 -17.17 32.36
N GLN A 53 4.61 -17.14 33.32
CA GLN A 53 4.88 -15.95 34.12
C GLN A 53 5.39 -14.80 33.25
N GLY A 54 4.84 -13.59 33.44
CA GLY A 54 5.23 -12.40 32.68
C GLY A 54 4.71 -12.35 31.23
N CYS A 55 3.90 -13.32 30.80
CA CYS A 55 3.31 -13.35 29.47
C CYS A 55 1.79 -13.14 29.53
N LEU A 56 1.25 -12.48 28.51
CA LEU A 56 -0.18 -12.49 28.22
C LEU A 56 -0.47 -13.68 27.30
N SER A 57 -1.55 -14.39 27.57
CA SER A 57 -1.97 -15.57 26.80
C SER A 57 -3.31 -15.30 26.15
N PHE A 58 -3.42 -15.69 24.89
CA PHE A 58 -4.58 -15.41 24.05
C PHE A 58 -5.04 -16.67 23.35
N ARG A 59 -6.37 -16.81 23.21
CA ARG A 59 -7.01 -17.84 22.39
C ARG A 59 -7.70 -17.20 21.21
N PHE A 60 -7.51 -17.76 20.02
CA PHE A 60 -8.25 -17.32 18.83
C PHE A 60 -9.70 -17.75 18.96
N ALA A 61 -10.60 -16.77 19.05
CA ALA A 61 -12.03 -16.98 19.26
C ALA A 61 -12.83 -15.93 18.46
N PRO A 62 -12.75 -15.95 17.12
CA PRO A 62 -13.33 -14.92 16.26
C PRO A 62 -14.86 -14.83 16.37
N GLN A 63 -15.53 -15.88 16.86
CA GLN A 63 -16.98 -15.86 17.12
C GLN A 63 -17.36 -15.08 18.38
N HIS A 64 -16.43 -14.94 19.33
CA HIS A 64 -16.65 -14.28 20.63
C HIS A 64 -16.17 -12.84 20.64
N VAL A 65 -15.40 -12.44 19.63
CA VAL A 65 -14.94 -11.07 19.44
C VAL A 65 -15.70 -10.50 18.24
N PRO A 66 -16.48 -9.41 18.40
CA PRO A 66 -17.14 -8.82 17.25
C PRO A 66 -16.08 -8.43 16.22
N PRO A 67 -16.21 -8.86 14.95
CA PRO A 67 -15.24 -8.49 13.93
C PRO A 67 -15.21 -6.98 13.80
N ILE A 68 -14.01 -6.41 13.65
CA ILE A 68 -13.90 -5.01 13.25
C ILE A 68 -14.58 -4.91 11.87
N PRO A 69 -15.58 -4.03 11.70
CA PRO A 69 -16.26 -3.88 10.43
C PRO A 69 -15.23 -3.50 9.37
N VAL A 70 -15.08 -4.39 8.39
CA VAL A 70 -14.25 -4.14 7.22
C VAL A 70 -15.04 -3.23 6.29
N PHE A 71 -14.35 -2.33 5.59
CA PHE A 71 -14.99 -1.55 4.55
C PHE A 71 -15.58 -2.47 3.48
N ASP A 72 -16.88 -2.33 3.22
CA ASP A 72 -17.55 -2.99 2.10
C ASP A 72 -18.45 -1.99 1.38
N GLY A 73 -18.51 -2.12 0.06
CA GLY A 73 -19.36 -1.28 -0.78
C GLY A 73 -20.81 -1.79 -0.84
N PRO A 74 -21.69 -1.09 -1.56
CA PRO A 74 -23.06 -1.54 -1.79
C PRO A 74 -23.12 -2.78 -2.70
N ASP A 75 -24.04 -3.70 -2.42
CA ASP A 75 -24.33 -4.87 -3.27
C ASP A 75 -25.08 -4.51 -4.58
N ARG A 76 -25.78 -3.38 -4.58
CA ARG A 76 -26.55 -2.87 -5.73
C ARG A 76 -25.94 -1.55 -6.21
N PRO A 77 -24.90 -1.59 -7.04
CA PRO A 77 -24.25 -0.40 -7.56
C PRO A 77 -25.05 0.27 -8.69
N ASP A 78 -24.65 1.50 -9.00
CA ASP A 78 -25.04 2.15 -10.25
C ASP A 78 -24.51 1.36 -11.46
N LYS A 79 -25.31 1.27 -12.52
CA LYS A 79 -24.94 0.56 -13.77
C LYS A 79 -23.61 1.05 -14.36
N ASP A 80 -23.30 2.32 -14.18
CA ASP A 80 -22.06 2.91 -14.69
C ASP A 80 -20.82 2.44 -13.94
N ARG A 81 -20.94 2.12 -12.64
CA ARG A 81 -19.83 1.53 -11.86
C ARG A 81 -19.54 0.10 -12.25
N GLU A 82 -20.58 -0.67 -12.55
CA GLU A 82 -20.43 -2.02 -13.07
C GLU A 82 -19.78 -2.02 -14.46
N ARG A 83 -20.21 -1.12 -15.36
CA ARG A 83 -19.56 -0.93 -16.67
C ARG A 83 -18.10 -0.49 -16.54
N TRP A 84 -17.81 0.42 -15.62
CA TRP A 84 -16.43 0.82 -15.33
C TRP A 84 -15.60 -0.38 -14.89
N LEU A 85 -16.13 -1.24 -14.02
CA LEU A 85 -15.44 -2.44 -13.57
C LEU A 85 -15.18 -3.38 -14.76
N LEU A 86 -16.20 -3.71 -15.56
CA LEU A 86 -16.04 -4.57 -16.75
C LEU A 86 -14.95 -4.05 -17.71
N ASN A 87 -14.97 -2.75 -18.01
CA ASN A 87 -13.94 -2.14 -18.85
C ASN A 87 -12.54 -2.23 -18.24
N HIS A 88 -12.44 -2.22 -16.90
CA HIS A 88 -11.18 -2.33 -16.19
C HIS A 88 -10.66 -3.78 -16.09
N LEU A 89 -11.55 -4.76 -16.13
CA LEU A 89 -11.22 -6.18 -16.09
C LEU A 89 -10.89 -6.76 -17.47
N SER A 90 -11.53 -6.23 -18.52
CA SER A 90 -11.39 -6.71 -19.89
C SER A 90 -9.91 -6.74 -20.34
N GLY A 91 -9.44 -7.93 -20.71
CA GLY A 91 -8.09 -8.15 -21.26
C GLY A 91 -6.95 -8.14 -20.24
N ALA A 92 -7.24 -8.01 -18.93
CA ALA A 92 -6.21 -8.03 -17.91
C ALA A 92 -6.08 -9.43 -17.27
N ASP A 93 -4.86 -9.92 -17.13
CA ASP A 93 -4.59 -11.19 -16.43
C ASP A 93 -4.59 -11.06 -14.91
N ARG A 94 -4.26 -9.86 -14.41
CA ARG A 94 -4.19 -9.52 -13.00
C ARG A 94 -4.56 -8.06 -12.77
N VAL A 95 -5.50 -7.81 -11.86
CA VAL A 95 -6.04 -6.47 -11.57
C VAL A 95 -6.16 -6.28 -10.07
N TRP A 96 -5.71 -5.13 -9.58
CA TRP A 96 -5.98 -4.69 -8.22
C TRP A 96 -7.28 -3.89 -8.24
N ILE A 97 -8.15 -4.03 -7.23
CA ILE A 97 -9.42 -3.30 -7.10
C ILE A 97 -9.56 -2.78 -5.67
N SER A 98 -9.63 -1.45 -5.48
CA SER A 98 -10.05 -0.85 -4.21
C SER A 98 -11.57 -0.76 -4.19
N LEU A 99 -12.22 -1.36 -3.19
CA LEU A 99 -13.68 -1.32 -3.05
C LEU A 99 -14.17 0.10 -2.78
N LYS A 100 -13.40 0.92 -2.06
CA LYS A 100 -13.74 2.33 -1.84
C LYS A 100 -13.75 3.13 -3.14
N HIS A 101 -12.89 2.79 -4.10
CA HIS A 101 -12.88 3.44 -5.40
C HIS A 101 -13.94 2.88 -6.35
N ALA A 102 -14.07 1.55 -6.38
CA ALA A 102 -15.05 0.85 -7.20
C ALA A 102 -16.49 1.16 -6.76
N ASN A 103 -16.68 1.48 -5.48
CA ASN A 103 -17.97 1.65 -4.83
C ASN A 103 -18.89 0.42 -5.05
N LEU A 104 -18.31 -0.75 -4.85
CA LEU A 104 -18.91 -2.06 -5.07
C LEU A 104 -18.61 -2.95 -3.87
N SER A 105 -19.55 -3.82 -3.50
CA SER A 105 -19.26 -4.85 -2.51
C SER A 105 -18.25 -5.86 -3.02
N ALA A 106 -17.50 -6.48 -2.10
CA ALA A 106 -16.54 -7.52 -2.44
C ALA A 106 -17.20 -8.66 -3.22
N ARG A 107 -18.41 -9.03 -2.79
CA ARG A 107 -19.24 -10.04 -3.44
C ARG A 107 -19.54 -9.64 -4.89
N ARG A 108 -20.00 -8.41 -5.11
CA ARG A 108 -20.37 -7.96 -6.46
C ARG A 108 -19.16 -7.88 -7.39
N VAL A 109 -18.00 -7.44 -6.87
CA VAL A 109 -16.74 -7.46 -7.64
C VAL A 109 -16.35 -8.88 -8.02
N ALA A 110 -16.48 -9.85 -7.11
CA ALA A 110 -16.19 -11.25 -7.40
C ALA A 110 -17.13 -11.82 -8.48
N GLU A 111 -18.43 -11.55 -8.39
CA GLU A 111 -19.42 -12.00 -9.39
C GLU A 111 -19.11 -11.45 -10.80
N VAL A 112 -18.77 -10.16 -10.90
CA VAL A 112 -18.42 -9.52 -12.19
C VAL A 112 -17.05 -9.99 -12.70
N ALA A 113 -16.10 -10.27 -11.80
CA ALA A 113 -14.80 -10.82 -12.16
C ALA A 113 -14.90 -12.24 -12.73
N GLU A 114 -15.76 -13.07 -12.14
CA GLU A 114 -15.99 -14.44 -12.61
C GLU A 114 -16.53 -14.47 -14.05
N SER A 115 -17.38 -13.52 -14.45
CA SER A 115 -17.84 -13.43 -15.85
C SER A 115 -16.72 -13.12 -16.85
N GLU A 116 -15.63 -12.51 -16.41
CA GLU A 116 -14.44 -12.20 -17.21
C GLU A 116 -13.32 -13.26 -17.05
N GLY A 117 -13.60 -14.37 -16.36
CA GLY A 117 -12.64 -15.45 -16.09
C GLY A 117 -11.59 -15.10 -15.04
N LEU A 118 -11.79 -14.04 -14.27
CA LEU A 118 -10.93 -13.63 -13.15
C LEU A 118 -11.49 -14.16 -11.83
N ARG A 119 -10.59 -14.46 -10.89
CA ARG A 119 -10.95 -14.87 -9.52
C ARG A 119 -10.22 -14.03 -8.49
N VAL A 120 -10.78 -13.92 -7.29
CA VAL A 120 -10.11 -13.26 -6.16
C VAL A 120 -8.92 -14.11 -5.73
N ALA A 121 -7.71 -13.63 -6.01
CA ALA A 121 -6.44 -14.26 -5.63
C ALA A 121 -6.01 -13.85 -4.22
N ALA A 122 -6.32 -12.62 -3.81
CA ALA A 122 -6.03 -12.13 -2.46
C ALA A 122 -7.02 -11.03 -2.05
N ASP A 123 -7.20 -10.90 -0.74
CA ASP A 123 -8.11 -9.94 -0.11
C ASP A 123 -7.38 -9.24 1.04
N PHE A 124 -7.26 -7.92 0.93
CA PHE A 124 -6.53 -7.07 1.86
C PHE A 124 -7.49 -6.08 2.50
N THR A 125 -7.56 -6.09 3.83
CA THR A 125 -8.64 -5.40 4.55
C THR A 125 -8.09 -4.41 5.57
N ASP A 126 -8.68 -3.23 5.62
CA ASP A 126 -8.47 -2.20 6.63
C ASP A 126 -9.81 -1.50 6.92
N PRO A 127 -10.02 -0.86 8.09
CA PRO A 127 -11.28 -0.14 8.35
C PRO A 127 -11.56 0.97 7.34
N SER A 128 -10.55 1.47 6.62
CA SER A 128 -10.71 2.55 5.65
C SER A 128 -10.98 2.09 4.22
N ASP A 129 -10.63 0.85 3.86
CA ASP A 129 -10.73 0.31 2.50
C ASP A 129 -10.46 -1.20 2.49
N ARG A 130 -11.01 -1.87 1.48
CA ARG A 130 -10.75 -3.27 1.16
C ARG A 130 -10.23 -3.34 -0.27
N VAL A 131 -9.13 -4.03 -0.47
CA VAL A 131 -8.46 -4.16 -1.76
C VAL A 131 -8.45 -5.62 -2.15
N LEU A 132 -8.99 -5.92 -3.33
CA LEU A 132 -8.97 -7.25 -3.92
C LEU A 132 -7.89 -7.31 -5.00
N LEU A 133 -7.17 -8.43 -5.02
CA LEU A 133 -6.36 -8.83 -6.16
C LEU A 133 -7.15 -9.85 -6.97
N LEU A 134 -7.49 -9.51 -8.20
CA LEU A 134 -8.13 -10.40 -9.16
C LEU A 134 -7.07 -10.97 -10.09
N SER A 135 -7.14 -12.25 -10.40
CA SER A 135 -6.19 -12.95 -11.27
C SER A 135 -6.86 -14.10 -12.00
N ARG A 136 -6.42 -14.36 -13.24
CA ARG A 136 -6.85 -15.56 -13.99
C ARG A 136 -6.21 -16.82 -13.41
N ASP A 137 -5.00 -16.69 -12.90
CA ASP A 137 -4.35 -17.68 -12.05
C ASP A 137 -4.36 -17.15 -10.59
N PRO A 138 -5.31 -17.58 -9.75
CA PRO A 138 -5.43 -17.11 -8.37
C PRO A 138 -4.38 -17.70 -7.43
N SER A 139 -3.42 -18.48 -7.93
CA SER A 139 -2.35 -19.05 -7.11
C SER A 139 -1.53 -17.93 -6.45
N PRO A 140 -1.19 -18.07 -5.15
CA PRO A 140 -0.30 -17.13 -4.50
C PRO A 140 1.06 -17.10 -5.23
N PRO A 141 1.78 -15.97 -5.20
CA PRO A 141 3.07 -15.87 -5.86
C PRO A 141 4.02 -16.95 -5.31
N ARG A 142 4.80 -17.56 -6.20
CA ARG A 142 5.85 -18.49 -5.79
C ARG A 142 6.94 -17.70 -5.06
N LEU A 143 7.16 -18.02 -3.79
CA LEU A 143 8.15 -17.39 -2.94
C LEU A 143 9.37 -18.31 -2.76
N PRO A 144 10.59 -17.76 -2.61
CA PRO A 144 10.93 -16.34 -2.72
C PRO A 144 10.77 -15.83 -4.17
N LEU A 145 10.32 -14.59 -4.34
CA LEU A 145 10.21 -13.98 -5.67
C LEU A 145 11.57 -14.02 -6.38
N PRO A 146 11.65 -14.24 -7.70
CA PRO A 146 12.91 -14.16 -8.41
C PRO A 146 13.53 -12.77 -8.28
N ALA A 147 14.87 -12.68 -8.33
CA ALA A 147 15.53 -11.38 -8.36
C ALA A 147 15.06 -10.59 -9.60
N PRO A 148 14.81 -9.28 -9.49
CA PRO A 148 14.35 -8.50 -10.62
C PRO A 148 15.40 -8.50 -11.73
N THR A 149 14.96 -8.72 -12.97
CA THR A 149 15.79 -8.63 -14.17
C THR A 149 15.54 -7.30 -14.89
N GLY A 150 16.61 -6.52 -15.10
CA GLY A 150 16.59 -5.27 -15.85
C GLY A 150 16.30 -3.99 -15.05
N LEU A 151 16.45 -2.83 -15.71
CA LEU A 151 16.09 -1.51 -15.17
C LEU A 151 14.57 -1.35 -15.18
N ARG A 152 13.96 -1.26 -14.00
CA ARG A 152 12.52 -1.02 -13.85
C ARG A 152 12.26 0.40 -13.38
N PHE A 153 11.26 1.01 -14.00
CA PHE A 153 10.80 2.33 -13.64
C PHE A 153 10.15 2.30 -12.24
N ARG A 154 10.80 2.94 -11.26
CA ARG A 154 10.25 3.08 -9.91
C ARG A 154 9.40 4.34 -9.85
N TYR A 155 8.12 4.20 -9.56
CA TYR A 155 7.20 5.36 -9.51
C TYR A 155 7.59 6.37 -8.43
N ALA A 156 8.24 5.89 -7.36
CA ALA A 156 8.83 6.77 -6.34
C ALA A 156 9.90 7.73 -6.90
N TRP A 157 10.57 7.40 -8.03
CA TRP A 157 11.55 8.29 -8.67
C TRP A 157 10.92 9.52 -9.31
N LEU A 158 9.67 9.45 -9.77
CA LEU A 158 8.96 10.61 -10.31
C LEU A 158 8.86 11.73 -9.27
N ASN A 159 8.68 11.38 -7.99
CA ASN A 159 8.64 12.36 -6.91
C ASN A 159 10.00 13.04 -6.66
N SER A 160 11.12 12.42 -7.06
CA SER A 160 12.46 13.01 -6.93
C SER A 160 12.87 13.83 -8.17
N ILE A 161 12.48 13.39 -9.37
CA ILE A 161 12.79 14.09 -10.63
C ILE A 161 12.06 15.44 -10.70
N ALA A 162 10.89 15.51 -10.10
CA ALA A 162 10.01 16.67 -10.04
C ALA A 162 10.66 17.97 -9.57
N PRO A 163 11.08 18.11 -8.30
CA PRO A 163 11.65 19.36 -7.80
C PRO A 163 12.96 19.69 -8.52
N VAL A 164 13.75 18.69 -8.90
CA VAL A 164 15.01 18.90 -9.63
C VAL A 164 14.74 19.50 -11.02
N SER A 165 13.78 18.95 -11.77
CA SER A 165 13.42 19.48 -13.09
C SER A 165 12.88 20.91 -13.03
N VAL A 166 12.00 21.20 -12.06
CA VAL A 166 11.49 22.57 -11.83
C VAL A 166 12.62 23.52 -11.47
N LEU A 167 13.55 23.11 -10.61
CA LEU A 167 14.67 23.96 -10.17
C LEU A 167 15.68 24.22 -11.29
N VAL A 168 15.97 23.21 -12.12
CA VAL A 168 16.81 23.35 -13.32
C VAL A 168 16.16 24.29 -14.33
N LEU A 169 14.86 24.13 -14.59
CA LEU A 169 14.15 24.98 -15.54
C LEU A 169 13.96 26.41 -15.02
N LEU A 170 13.73 26.62 -13.72
CA LEU A 170 13.73 27.95 -13.09
C LEU A 170 15.12 28.60 -13.16
N GLY A 171 16.19 27.84 -12.91
CA GLY A 171 17.56 28.31 -13.06
C GLY A 171 17.90 28.73 -14.49
N ALA A 172 17.47 27.93 -15.47
CA ALA A 172 17.62 28.26 -16.89
C ALA A 172 16.77 29.48 -17.29
N ALA A 173 15.54 29.61 -16.79
CA ALA A 173 14.69 30.79 -17.03
C ALA A 173 15.33 32.07 -16.47
N ALA A 174 15.90 32.01 -15.24
CA ALA A 174 16.58 33.14 -14.62
C ALA A 174 17.86 33.55 -15.38
N ALA A 175 18.62 32.59 -15.90
CA ALA A 175 19.81 32.86 -16.70
C ALA A 175 19.47 33.54 -18.05
N ILE A 176 18.37 33.14 -18.69
CA ILE A 176 17.92 33.72 -19.97
C ILE A 176 17.29 35.11 -19.75
N ALA A 177 16.54 35.31 -18.66
CA ALA A 177 15.95 36.61 -18.32
C ALA A 177 16.99 37.70 -18.01
N GLY A 178 18.22 37.32 -17.63
CA GLY A 178 19.34 38.24 -17.46
C GLY A 178 20.05 38.64 -18.76
N MET A 179 19.66 38.10 -19.92
CA MET A 179 20.25 38.43 -21.23
C MET A 179 19.45 39.53 -21.95
N PRO A 180 20.12 40.44 -22.69
CA PRO A 180 19.45 41.56 -23.34
C PRO A 180 18.44 41.15 -24.45
N SER A 181 17.18 41.46 -24.15
CA SER A 181 15.97 41.79 -24.95
C SER A 181 15.56 41.11 -26.28
N ASP A 182 16.25 40.10 -26.84
CA ASP A 182 15.77 39.45 -28.08
C ASP A 182 15.08 38.07 -27.88
N HIS A 183 14.84 37.65 -26.63
CA HIS A 183 14.57 36.24 -26.29
C HIS A 183 13.25 36.00 -25.51
N GLU A 184 12.18 36.76 -25.76
CA GLU A 184 10.90 36.58 -25.03
C GLU A 184 10.22 35.22 -25.31
N ALA A 185 10.22 34.75 -26.57
CA ALA A 185 9.60 33.47 -26.96
C ALA A 185 10.23 32.21 -26.30
N PRO A 186 11.57 32.08 -26.22
CA PRO A 186 12.18 30.93 -25.53
C PRO A 186 11.95 30.95 -24.01
N ILE A 187 11.85 32.12 -23.36
CA ILE A 187 11.56 32.20 -21.92
C ILE A 187 10.16 31.65 -21.61
N VAL A 188 9.14 32.02 -22.40
CA VAL A 188 7.76 31.52 -22.22
C VAL A 188 7.68 30.00 -22.44
N SER A 189 8.36 29.49 -23.48
CA SER A 189 8.42 28.04 -23.75
C SER A 189 9.10 27.28 -22.61
N LEU A 190 10.15 27.86 -22.02
CA LEU A 190 10.87 27.24 -20.91
C LEU A 190 10.07 27.28 -19.60
N LEU A 191 9.33 28.35 -19.33
CA LEU A 191 8.39 28.44 -18.20
C LEU A 191 7.17 27.51 -18.38
N PHE A 192 6.72 27.28 -19.60
CA PHE A 192 5.68 26.29 -19.89
C PHE A 192 6.19 24.87 -19.65
N MET A 193 7.40 24.54 -20.12
CA MET A 193 8.08 23.27 -19.81
C MET A 193 8.33 23.12 -18.29
N ALA A 194 8.77 24.21 -17.64
CA ALA A 194 8.52 24.61 -16.26
C ALA A 194 7.33 23.95 -15.58
N ALA A 195 6.20 24.57 -15.87
CA ALA A 195 4.92 24.25 -15.28
C ALA A 195 4.50 22.82 -15.63
N PHE A 196 4.75 22.35 -16.86
CA PHE A 196 4.38 21.01 -17.29
C PHE A 196 5.19 19.92 -16.56
N ALA A 197 6.51 20.08 -16.49
CA ALA A 197 7.39 19.18 -15.74
C ALA A 197 7.10 19.19 -14.24
N GLY A 198 6.71 20.34 -13.67
CA GLY A 198 6.28 20.45 -12.28
C GLY A 198 4.86 19.92 -12.01
N ALA A 199 3.96 19.97 -12.99
CA ALA A 199 2.57 19.52 -12.86
C ALA A 199 2.44 17.99 -12.85
N ILE A 200 3.25 17.28 -13.64
CA ILE A 200 3.21 15.82 -13.72
C ILE A 200 3.42 15.17 -12.33
N PRO A 201 4.40 15.56 -11.51
CA PRO A 201 4.61 14.99 -10.18
C PRO A 201 3.67 15.51 -9.12
N ALA A 202 3.21 16.76 -9.25
CA ALA A 202 2.11 17.27 -8.45
C ALA A 202 0.89 16.37 -8.62
N ALA A 203 0.54 15.99 -9.85
CA ALA A 203 -0.56 15.05 -10.14
C ALA A 203 -0.44 13.68 -9.43
N PHE A 204 0.78 13.13 -9.32
CA PHE A 204 1.01 11.88 -8.59
C PHE A 204 0.86 12.04 -7.07
N THR A 205 1.22 13.20 -6.52
CA THR A 205 1.09 13.50 -5.09
C THR A 205 -0.29 14.00 -4.68
N THR A 206 -1.11 14.50 -5.62
CA THR A 206 -2.42 15.12 -5.38
C THR A 206 -3.63 14.20 -5.62
N SER A 207 -3.45 12.87 -5.56
CA SER A 207 -4.55 11.89 -5.68
C SER A 207 -5.26 11.83 -7.04
N LEU A 208 -4.68 12.40 -8.11
CA LEU A 208 -5.32 12.39 -9.45
C LEU A 208 -5.50 10.98 -10.00
N PHE A 209 -4.66 10.03 -9.59
CA PHE A 209 -4.80 8.64 -9.99
C PHE A 209 -5.72 7.86 -9.04
N PRO A 210 -6.64 7.04 -9.60
CA PRO A 210 -7.47 6.13 -8.82
C PRO A 210 -6.69 5.33 -7.79
N ARG A 211 -7.30 5.10 -6.62
CA ARG A 211 -6.68 4.31 -5.54
C ARG A 211 -6.32 2.90 -6.01
N THR A 212 -7.20 2.32 -6.82
CA THR A 212 -7.00 1.07 -7.56
C THR A 212 -5.67 1.02 -8.32
N THR A 213 -5.38 2.05 -9.12
CA THR A 213 -4.14 2.15 -9.90
C THR A 213 -2.92 2.30 -8.99
N ARG A 214 -3.02 3.15 -7.96
CA ARG A 214 -1.93 3.41 -7.01
C ARG A 214 -1.54 2.17 -6.22
N VAL A 215 -2.51 1.34 -5.83
CA VAL A 215 -2.25 0.05 -5.19
C VAL A 215 -1.53 -0.91 -6.15
N GLY A 216 -1.93 -0.94 -7.42
CA GLY A 216 -1.21 -1.71 -8.44
C GLY A 216 0.25 -1.25 -8.63
N TRP A 217 0.52 0.05 -8.58
CA TRP A 217 1.89 0.57 -8.61
C TRP A 217 2.67 0.25 -7.34
N LEU A 218 2.06 0.37 -6.17
CA LEU A 218 2.65 -0.02 -4.90
C LEU A 218 3.08 -1.49 -4.92
N ALA A 219 2.21 -2.38 -5.39
CA ALA A 219 2.51 -3.81 -5.46
C ALA A 219 3.72 -4.12 -6.36
N ARG A 220 4.00 -3.28 -7.37
CA ARG A 220 5.18 -3.43 -8.24
C ARG A 220 6.50 -3.07 -7.55
N GLU A 221 6.48 -2.36 -6.42
CA GLU A 221 7.71 -2.11 -5.64
C GLU A 221 8.23 -3.38 -4.95
N PHE A 222 7.39 -4.39 -4.75
CA PHE A 222 7.75 -5.69 -4.18
C PHE A 222 8.17 -6.67 -5.28
N ASP A 223 9.28 -6.37 -5.94
CA ASP A 223 9.72 -7.01 -7.19
C ASP A 223 10.72 -8.18 -7.03
N GLY A 224 11.00 -8.59 -5.80
CA GLY A 224 12.00 -9.60 -5.48
C GLY A 224 13.35 -9.04 -5.03
N SER A 225 13.53 -7.71 -5.03
CA SER A 225 14.67 -7.02 -4.41
C SER A 225 14.83 -7.38 -2.93
N PRO A 226 16.07 -7.45 -2.40
CA PRO A 226 16.29 -7.81 -1.00
C PRO A 226 15.74 -6.77 -0.02
N HIS A 227 15.80 -5.49 -0.39
CA HIS A 227 15.29 -4.36 0.40
C HIS A 227 14.40 -3.48 -0.45
N VAL A 228 13.25 -3.08 0.09
CA VAL A 228 12.29 -2.18 -0.56
C VAL A 228 12.00 -1.02 0.39
N GLN A 229 12.17 0.20 -0.12
CA GLN A 229 11.86 1.42 0.59
C GLN A 229 11.07 2.35 -0.33
N PHE A 230 10.00 2.92 0.23
CA PHE A 230 9.25 4.00 -0.43
C PHE A 230 8.57 4.91 0.61
N ALA A 231 8.34 6.15 0.19
CA ALA A 231 7.57 7.13 0.96
C ALA A 231 6.08 6.83 0.87
N MET A 232 5.39 6.83 2.02
CA MET A 232 3.96 6.54 2.11
C MET A 232 3.10 7.54 1.34
N ARG A 233 3.54 8.80 1.30
CA ARG A 233 2.86 9.89 0.61
C ARG A 233 2.73 9.64 -0.90
N SER A 234 3.65 8.89 -1.50
CA SER A 234 3.66 8.60 -2.95
C SER A 234 2.45 7.78 -3.38
N TYR A 235 1.95 6.90 -2.51
CA TYR A 235 0.86 5.97 -2.84
C TYR A 235 -0.46 6.36 -2.14
N GLN A 236 -0.38 7.07 -1.01
CA GLN A 236 -1.52 7.40 -0.12
C GLN A 236 -2.38 6.18 0.22
N VAL A 237 -1.74 5.02 0.37
CA VAL A 237 -2.37 3.77 0.83
C VAL A 237 -2.09 3.65 2.35
N PRO A 238 -3.08 3.30 3.19
CA PRO A 238 -2.88 3.06 4.61
C PRO A 238 -1.79 2.03 4.86
N ALA A 239 -0.97 2.29 5.89
CA ALA A 239 0.21 1.47 6.16
C ALA A 239 -0.14 0.01 6.48
N ASP A 240 -1.30 -0.28 7.08
CA ASP A 240 -1.77 -1.64 7.33
C ASP A 240 -2.06 -2.42 6.03
N LEU A 241 -2.63 -1.77 5.00
CA LEU A 241 -2.81 -2.39 3.67
C LEU A 241 -1.46 -2.60 2.99
N VAL A 242 -0.54 -1.64 3.10
CA VAL A 242 0.81 -1.78 2.55
C VAL A 242 1.52 -3.00 3.13
N VAL A 243 1.44 -3.20 4.44
CA VAL A 243 2.08 -4.35 5.10
C VAL A 243 1.45 -5.68 4.64
N GLN A 244 0.12 -5.74 4.51
CA GLN A 244 -0.54 -6.96 4.06
C GLN A 244 -0.13 -7.31 2.61
N ILE A 245 -0.09 -6.31 1.72
CA ILE A 245 0.41 -6.48 0.35
C ILE A 245 1.87 -6.93 0.36
N ALA A 246 2.73 -6.29 1.16
CA ALA A 246 4.13 -6.67 1.31
C ALA A 246 4.26 -8.14 1.75
N ALA A 247 3.48 -8.56 2.75
CA ALA A 247 3.48 -9.92 3.26
C ALA A 247 3.05 -10.94 2.20
N TYR A 248 2.05 -10.62 1.37
CA TYR A 248 1.64 -11.46 0.23
C TYR A 248 2.77 -11.66 -0.78
N HIS A 249 3.65 -10.66 -0.94
CA HIS A 249 4.84 -10.75 -1.78
C HIS A 249 6.08 -11.32 -1.06
N GLY A 250 5.96 -11.81 0.18
CA GLY A 250 7.06 -12.40 0.94
C GLY A 250 7.99 -11.39 1.61
N TYR A 251 7.53 -10.17 1.87
CA TYR A 251 8.29 -9.13 2.56
C TYR A 251 7.89 -8.96 4.03
N GLU A 252 8.78 -8.38 4.83
CA GLU A 252 8.54 -8.01 6.23
C GLU A 252 8.97 -6.59 6.51
N LEU A 253 8.14 -5.87 7.28
CA LEU A 253 8.45 -4.52 7.74
C LEU A 253 9.53 -4.58 8.83
N TYR A 254 10.66 -3.91 8.60
CA TYR A 254 11.74 -3.86 9.59
C TYR A 254 11.98 -2.48 10.19
N GLY A 255 11.50 -1.43 9.53
CA GLY A 255 11.67 -0.07 10.04
C GLY A 255 10.77 0.95 9.37
N ARG A 256 10.66 2.09 10.04
CA ARG A 256 10.12 3.33 9.48
C ARG A 256 11.17 4.42 9.57
N SER A 257 11.22 5.28 8.58
CA SER A 257 12.06 6.47 8.60
C SER A 257 11.21 7.67 8.21
N ALA A 258 11.42 8.81 8.86
CA ALA A 258 10.82 10.06 8.42
C ALA A 258 11.86 10.83 7.61
N THR A 259 11.50 11.29 6.41
CA THR A 259 12.33 12.20 5.63
C THR A 259 11.67 13.57 5.61
N GLN A 260 12.46 14.64 5.77
CA GLN A 260 11.93 16.02 5.78
C GLN A 260 11.18 16.38 4.49
N ALA A 261 11.56 15.79 3.34
CA ALA A 261 10.93 16.05 2.05
C ALA A 261 9.78 15.08 1.70
N GLY A 262 9.83 13.83 2.17
CA GLY A 262 8.92 12.75 1.73
C GLY A 262 7.88 12.29 2.76
N GLY A 263 7.99 12.75 4.01
CA GLY A 263 7.17 12.26 5.12
C GLY A 263 7.61 10.88 5.60
N LEU A 264 6.66 10.09 6.12
CA LEU A 264 6.89 8.74 6.62
C LEU A 264 7.22 7.77 5.48
N SER A 265 8.32 7.05 5.60
CA SER A 265 8.75 5.97 4.72
C SER A 265 8.71 4.64 5.46
N LEU A 266 8.32 3.57 4.74
CA LEU A 266 8.37 2.21 5.24
C LEU A 266 9.51 1.45 4.58
N ASN A 267 10.22 0.64 5.37
CA ASN A 267 11.35 -0.15 4.93
C ASN A 267 11.05 -1.65 5.14
N PHE A 268 11.19 -2.42 4.07
CA PHE A 268 10.89 -3.84 4.02
C PHE A 268 12.10 -4.66 3.58
N TYR A 269 12.29 -5.84 4.16
CA TYR A 269 13.23 -6.84 3.66
C TYR A 269 12.46 -8.05 3.13
N LYS A 270 13.06 -8.74 2.16
CA LYS A 270 12.53 -9.97 1.61
C LYS A 270 12.82 -11.14 2.57
N ARG A 271 11.80 -11.96 2.86
CA ARG A 271 12.00 -13.21 3.62
C ARG A 271 12.80 -14.18 2.75
N ALA A 272 13.81 -14.80 3.37
CA ALA A 272 14.60 -15.84 2.75
C ALA A 272 13.75 -17.08 2.47
#